data_AF-A0A9Q0MVI3-F1
#
_entry.id   AF-A0A9Q0MVI3-F1
#
_cell.length_a   1.000
_cell.length_b   1.000
_cell.length_c   1.000
_cell.angle_alpha   90.00
_cell.angle_beta   90.00
_cell.angle_gamma   90.00
#
_symmetry.space_group_name_H-M   'P 1'
#
loop_
_entity.id
_entity.type
_entity.pdbx_description
1 polymer ?
#
loop_
_entity_poly.entity_id
_entity_poly.type
_entity_poly.pdbx_seq_one_letter_code
_entity_poly.pdbx_strand_id
1 'polypeptide(L)'
;MFEKKKSKVLKAEIWSVFIAILRKSVRNLQACTDVGLIEHVLVRLNRAETVVADLLIEMLGVLASYSVTVKELKLLFGAMKAINGKWPRHSAKLLNVLRQMPHRNGPDVFFSFPGRKGSAVVLPPLAKWPYENGFTFTTWFRLDPINSVNIEREKPYLYW
;
A
#
# COMPACT_ATOMS: atom_id res chain seq x y z
N MET A 1 -22.85 1.79 30.18
CA MET A 1 -23.27 1.65 28.76
C MET A 1 -22.72 2.76 27.86
N PHE A 2 -22.75 4.02 28.32
CA PHE A 2 -22.23 5.19 27.59
C PHE A 2 -20.73 5.13 27.24
N GLU A 3 -19.90 4.62 28.15
CA GLU A 3 -18.44 4.59 27.98
C GLU A 3 -17.98 3.60 26.91
N LYS A 4 -18.62 2.41 26.85
CA LYS A 4 -18.42 1.45 25.76
C LYS A 4 -18.85 2.03 24.40
N LYS A 5 -19.90 2.86 24.36
CA LYS A 5 -20.36 3.53 23.13
C LYS A 5 -19.35 4.58 22.66
N LYS A 6 -18.83 5.42 23.58
CA LYS A 6 -17.75 6.38 23.29
C LYS A 6 -16.48 5.70 22.78
N SER A 7 -16.06 4.59 23.41
CA SER A 7 -14.88 3.83 22.97
C SER A 7 -15.02 3.27 21.55
N LYS A 8 -16.22 2.83 21.14
CA LYS A 8 -16.48 2.35 19.78
C LYS A 8 -16.41 3.47 18.74
N VAL A 9 -16.98 4.62 19.04
CA VAL A 9 -16.93 5.80 18.16
C VAL A 9 -15.49 6.24 17.95
N LEU A 10 -14.72 6.37 19.03
CA LEU A 10 -13.31 6.76 18.95
C LEU A 10 -12.48 5.79 18.10
N LYS A 11 -12.67 4.47 18.27
CA LYS A 11 -11.99 3.47 17.43
C LYS A 11 -12.33 3.64 15.94
N ALA A 12 -13.59 3.87 15.62
CA ALA A 12 -14.02 4.08 14.25
C ALA A 12 -13.40 5.35 13.65
N GLU A 13 -13.41 6.46 14.40
CA GLU A 13 -12.80 7.73 13.97
C GLU A 13 -11.30 7.57 13.69
N ILE A 14 -10.56 6.92 14.58
CA ILE A 14 -9.11 6.69 14.40
C ILE A 14 -8.85 5.92 13.10
N TRP A 15 -9.60 4.85 12.84
CA TRP A 15 -9.42 4.05 11.62
C TRP A 15 -9.81 4.83 10.37
N SER A 16 -10.91 5.59 10.40
CA SER A 16 -11.33 6.43 9.28
C SER A 16 -10.30 7.51 8.94
N VAL A 17 -9.75 8.18 9.95
CA VAL A 17 -8.68 9.18 9.77
C VAL A 17 -7.43 8.53 9.21
N PHE A 18 -7.04 7.36 9.72
CA PHE A 18 -5.88 6.63 9.21
C PHE A 18 -6.05 6.24 7.73
N ILE A 19 -7.23 5.74 7.33
CA ILE A 19 -7.54 5.46 5.92
C ILE A 19 -7.43 6.74 5.07
N ALA A 20 -7.95 7.87 5.54
CA ALA A 20 -7.86 9.14 4.83
C ALA A 20 -6.41 9.61 4.65
N ILE A 21 -5.55 9.37 5.65
CA ILE A 21 -4.10 9.64 5.57
C ILE A 21 -3.42 8.75 4.53
N LEU A 22 -3.74 7.46 4.50
CA LEU A 22 -3.18 6.51 3.53
C LEU A 22 -3.57 6.87 2.09
N ARG A 23 -4.85 7.21 1.84
CA ARG A 23 -5.35 7.60 0.52
C ARG A 23 -4.63 8.81 -0.08
N LYS A 24 -4.05 9.67 0.77
CA LYS A 24 -3.39 10.92 0.33
C LYS A 24 -1.87 10.85 0.29
N SER A 25 -1.25 9.74 0.71
CA SER A 25 0.21 9.69 0.86
C SER A 25 0.80 8.35 0.43
N VAL A 26 1.46 8.36 -0.74
CA VAL A 26 2.22 7.23 -1.27
C VAL A 26 3.33 6.80 -0.31
N ARG A 27 3.98 7.74 0.37
CA ARG A 27 4.98 7.41 1.41
C ARG A 27 4.40 6.66 2.59
N ASN A 28 3.20 7.03 3.04
CA ASN A 28 2.55 6.32 4.14
C ASN A 28 2.12 4.92 3.70
N LEU A 29 1.66 4.78 2.45
CA LEU A 29 1.38 3.48 1.85
C LEU A 29 2.63 2.61 1.78
N GLN A 30 3.76 3.15 1.29
CA GLN A 30 5.04 2.45 1.28
C GLN A 30 5.48 2.03 2.69
N ALA A 31 5.41 2.93 3.67
CA ALA A 31 5.76 2.61 5.05
C ALA A 31 4.87 1.49 5.63
N CYS A 32 3.60 1.43 5.24
CA CYS A 32 2.69 0.35 5.62
C CYS A 32 3.05 -0.97 4.93
N THR A 33 3.48 -0.93 3.66
CA THR A 33 3.99 -2.10 2.94
C THR A 33 5.27 -2.63 3.60
N ASP A 34 6.20 -1.75 3.97
CA ASP A 34 7.49 -2.13 4.58
C ASP A 34 7.31 -2.88 5.91
N VAL A 35 6.24 -2.58 6.67
CA VAL A 35 5.90 -3.28 7.91
C VAL A 35 4.93 -4.45 7.72
N GLY A 36 4.55 -4.78 6.49
CA GLY A 36 3.62 -5.88 6.20
C GLY A 36 2.21 -5.64 6.74
N LEU A 37 1.70 -4.41 6.69
CA LEU A 37 0.42 -4.03 7.32
C LEU A 37 -0.76 -4.89 6.83
N ILE A 38 -0.78 -5.33 5.56
CA ILE A 38 -1.82 -6.22 5.02
C ILE A 38 -1.91 -7.51 5.84
N GLU A 39 -0.76 -8.13 6.15
CA GLU A 39 -0.71 -9.37 6.93
C GLU A 39 -1.27 -9.15 8.33
N HIS A 40 -0.85 -8.07 9.00
CA HIS A 40 -1.33 -7.71 10.33
C HIS A 40 -2.84 -7.46 10.37
N VAL A 41 -3.37 -6.76 9.37
CA VAL A 41 -4.81 -6.48 9.28
C VAL A 41 -5.61 -7.76 9.04
N LEU A 42 -5.16 -8.65 8.14
CA LEU A 42 -5.81 -9.93 7.89
C LEU A 42 -5.88 -10.82 9.15
N VAL A 43 -4.79 -10.86 9.93
CA VAL A 43 -4.78 -11.58 11.23
C VAL A 43 -5.78 -10.96 12.21
N ARG A 44 -5.87 -9.62 12.25
CA ARG A 44 -6.74 -8.90 13.18
C ARG A 44 -8.22 -8.99 12.83
N LEU A 45 -8.55 -9.17 11.55
CA LEU A 45 -9.90 -9.12 11.01
C LEU A 45 -10.85 -10.13 11.68
N ASN A 46 -10.37 -11.36 11.91
CA ASN A 46 -11.16 -12.43 12.52
C ASN A 46 -11.70 -12.11 13.93
N ARG A 47 -11.05 -11.16 14.64
CA ARG A 47 -11.40 -10.76 16.01
C ARG A 47 -11.97 -9.34 16.07
N ALA A 48 -12.22 -8.70 14.92
CA ALA A 48 -12.70 -7.33 14.87
C ALA A 48 -14.22 -7.27 15.06
N GLU A 49 -14.69 -6.26 15.81
CA GLU A 49 -16.11 -5.93 15.84
C GLU A 49 -16.56 -5.43 14.46
N THR A 50 -17.83 -5.58 14.11
CA THR A 50 -18.37 -5.33 12.76
C THR A 50 -17.92 -4.00 12.15
N VAL A 51 -18.05 -2.90 12.88
CA VAL A 51 -17.70 -1.56 12.40
C VAL A 51 -16.19 -1.44 12.14
N VAL A 52 -15.36 -1.96 13.04
CA VAL A 52 -13.90 -1.95 12.88
C VAL A 52 -13.49 -2.88 11.74
N ALA A 53 -14.12 -4.04 11.60
CA ALA A 53 -13.85 -4.98 10.51
C ALA A 53 -14.11 -4.33 9.14
N ASP A 54 -15.19 -3.55 9.02
CA ASP A 54 -15.53 -2.86 7.77
C ASP A 54 -14.47 -1.81 7.40
N LEU A 55 -14.00 -1.04 8.38
CA LEU A 55 -12.91 -0.08 8.18
C LEU A 55 -11.56 -0.77 7.86
N LEU A 56 -11.27 -1.89 8.51
CA LEU A 56 -10.08 -2.69 8.19
C LEU A 56 -10.12 -3.25 6.77
N ILE A 57 -11.30 -3.69 6.30
CA ILE A 57 -11.47 -4.16 4.92
C ILE A 57 -11.34 -3.01 3.92
N GLU A 58 -11.87 -1.83 4.24
CA GLU A 58 -11.66 -0.64 3.42
C GLU A 58 -10.17 -0.30 3.32
N MET A 59 -9.45 -0.34 4.44
CA MET A 59 -8.00 -0.13 4.47
C MET A 59 -7.24 -1.15 3.63
N LEU A 60 -7.62 -2.43 3.69
CA LEU A 60 -7.04 -3.47 2.82
C LEU A 60 -7.24 -3.12 1.34
N GLY A 61 -8.40 -2.57 0.97
CA GLY A 61 -8.66 -2.03 -0.36
C GLY A 61 -7.63 -0.99 -0.79
N VAL A 62 -7.39 0.01 0.06
CA VAL A 62 -6.42 1.09 -0.20
C VAL A 62 -4.99 0.57 -0.30
N LEU A 63 -4.58 -0.33 0.61
CA LEU A 63 -3.24 -0.89 0.61
C LEU A 63 -3.01 -1.78 -0.62
N ALA A 64 -3.95 -2.66 -0.93
CA ALA A 64 -3.80 -3.61 -2.02
C ALA A 64 -3.94 -2.98 -3.41
N SER A 65 -4.65 -1.84 -3.54
CA SER A 65 -4.64 -1.06 -4.79
C SER A 65 -3.32 -0.29 -4.98
N TYR A 66 -2.50 -0.15 -3.94
CA TYR A 66 -1.17 0.43 -4.03
C TYR A 66 -0.11 -0.61 -4.38
N SER A 67 0.00 -1.67 -3.57
CA SER A 67 0.95 -2.77 -3.75
C SER A 67 0.47 -4.01 -2.99
N VAL A 68 0.64 -5.18 -3.61
CA VAL A 68 0.34 -6.47 -2.99
C VAL A 68 1.32 -7.52 -3.48
N THR A 69 1.91 -8.25 -2.55
CA THR A 69 2.81 -9.37 -2.83
C THR A 69 2.03 -10.66 -3.06
N VAL A 70 2.66 -11.65 -3.69
CA VAL A 70 2.10 -13.01 -3.83
C VAL A 70 1.76 -13.63 -2.48
N LYS A 71 2.56 -13.35 -1.44
CA LYS A 71 2.32 -13.83 -0.07
C LYS A 71 1.04 -13.25 0.51
N GLU A 72 0.87 -11.93 0.44
CA GLU A 72 -0.32 -11.23 0.93
C GLU A 72 -1.57 -11.63 0.15
N LEU A 73 -1.46 -11.80 -1.17
CA LEU A 73 -2.55 -12.29 -2.01
C LEU A 73 -3.01 -13.69 -1.58
N LYS A 74 -2.07 -14.61 -1.32
CA LYS A 74 -2.38 -15.95 -0.78
C LYS A 74 -3.07 -15.88 0.58
N LEU A 75 -2.63 -14.98 1.47
CA LEU A 75 -3.28 -14.77 2.77
C LEU A 75 -4.72 -14.24 2.61
N LEU A 76 -4.95 -13.33 1.66
CA LEU A 76 -6.27 -12.78 1.39
C LEU A 76 -7.23 -13.86 0.87
N PHE A 77 -6.80 -14.71 -0.07
CA PHE A 77 -7.56 -15.88 -0.49
C PHE A 77 -7.78 -16.87 0.65
N GLY A 78 -6.77 -17.09 1.50
CA GLY A 78 -6.87 -17.92 2.70
C GLY A 78 -7.96 -17.44 3.66
N ALA A 79 -8.07 -16.13 3.86
CA ALA A 79 -9.10 -15.51 4.71
C ALA A 79 -10.53 -15.67 4.14
N MET A 80 -10.66 -15.95 2.83
CA MET A 80 -11.95 -16.18 2.17
C MET A 80 -12.29 -17.65 1.99
N LYS A 81 -11.31 -18.56 2.14
CA LYS A 81 -11.46 -19.99 1.88
C LYS A 81 -12.61 -20.57 2.72
N ALA A 82 -13.54 -21.23 2.05
CA ALA A 82 -14.64 -21.91 2.72
C ALA A 82 -14.10 -23.07 3.58
N ILE A 83 -14.64 -23.19 4.79
CA ILE A 83 -14.34 -24.29 5.72
C ILE A 83 -15.66 -25.03 5.95
N ASN A 84 -15.67 -26.34 5.72
CA ASN A 84 -16.88 -27.18 5.83
C ASN A 84 -18.07 -26.63 5.02
N GLY A 85 -17.80 -26.17 3.79
CA GLY A 85 -18.81 -25.60 2.89
C GLY A 85 -19.35 -24.22 3.28
N LYS A 86 -18.83 -23.60 4.33
CA LYS A 86 -19.26 -22.27 4.80
C LYS A 86 -18.17 -21.23 4.56
N TRP A 87 -18.57 -20.12 3.94
CA TRP A 87 -17.69 -18.97 3.76
C TRP A 87 -17.51 -18.21 5.08
N PRO A 88 -16.29 -17.77 5.41
CA PRO A 88 -16.05 -16.87 6.52
C PRO A 88 -16.88 -15.58 6.46
N ARG A 89 -17.14 -15.00 7.63
CA ARG A 89 -18.04 -13.84 7.82
C ARG A 89 -17.78 -12.67 6.86
N HIS A 90 -16.52 -12.42 6.52
CA HIS A 90 -16.09 -11.24 5.77
C HIS A 90 -15.78 -11.52 4.29
N SER A 91 -15.96 -12.75 3.81
CA SER A 91 -15.47 -13.14 2.49
C SER A 91 -16.06 -12.33 1.36
N ALA A 92 -17.38 -12.09 1.36
CA ALA A 92 -18.03 -11.27 0.33
C ALA A 92 -17.47 -9.84 0.28
N LYS A 93 -17.10 -9.27 1.43
CA LYS A 93 -16.49 -7.94 1.51
C LYS A 93 -15.03 -7.95 1.06
N LEU A 94 -14.28 -9.02 1.34
CA LEU A 94 -12.90 -9.19 0.87
C LEU A 94 -12.83 -9.37 -0.67
N LEU A 95 -13.87 -9.90 -1.32
CA LEU A 95 -13.96 -9.88 -2.78
C LEU A 95 -13.95 -8.46 -3.36
N ASN A 96 -14.51 -7.47 -2.64
CA ASN A 96 -14.43 -6.07 -3.08
C ASN A 96 -13.00 -5.53 -3.03
N VAL A 97 -12.14 -6.03 -2.11
CA VAL A 97 -10.71 -5.69 -2.08
C VAL A 97 -10.04 -6.19 -3.34
N LEU A 98 -10.27 -7.45 -3.73
CA LEU A 98 -9.76 -8.01 -5.00
C LEU A 98 -10.21 -7.18 -6.21
N ARG A 99 -11.47 -6.72 -6.22
CA ARG A 99 -11.99 -5.87 -7.30
C ARG A 99 -11.31 -4.50 -7.35
N GLN A 100 -10.84 -3.98 -6.22
CA GLN A 100 -10.14 -2.68 -6.15
C GLN A 100 -8.67 -2.77 -6.57
N MET A 101 -7.99 -3.91 -6.35
CA MET A 101 -6.58 -4.11 -6.72
C MET A 101 -6.22 -3.68 -8.15
N PRO A 102 -6.97 -4.05 -9.21
CA PRO A 102 -6.65 -3.64 -10.58
C PRO A 102 -6.93 -2.15 -10.87
N HIS A 103 -7.68 -1.45 -10.02
CA HIS A 103 -7.93 -0.01 -10.16
C HIS A 103 -6.77 0.80 -9.55
N ARG A 104 -5.54 0.41 -9.88
CA ARG A 104 -4.32 1.04 -9.39
C ARG A 104 -4.09 2.34 -10.15
N ASN A 105 -3.92 3.43 -9.40
CA ASN A 105 -3.58 4.74 -9.97
C ASN A 105 -2.06 4.91 -9.98
N GLY A 106 -1.48 5.13 -11.15
CA GLY A 106 -0.05 5.37 -11.33
C GLY A 106 0.65 4.30 -12.17
N PRO A 107 1.98 4.27 -12.16
CA PRO A 107 2.77 3.35 -13.00
C PRO A 107 2.64 1.89 -12.55
N ASP A 108 2.60 0.96 -13.51
CA ASP A 108 2.59 -0.48 -13.27
C ASP A 108 3.81 -0.94 -12.48
N VAL A 109 4.98 -0.38 -12.81
CA VAL A 109 6.24 -0.64 -12.12
C VAL A 109 6.90 0.68 -11.78
N PHE A 110 7.34 0.84 -10.55
CA PHE A 110 8.09 2.01 -10.08
C PHE A 110 9.19 1.59 -9.12
N PHE A 111 10.21 2.42 -9.02
CA PHE A 111 11.24 2.33 -8.00
C PHE A 111 11.02 3.47 -7.01
N SER A 112 11.02 3.16 -5.71
CA SER A 112 10.89 4.15 -4.65
C SER A 112 12.26 4.47 -4.07
N PHE A 113 12.61 5.76 -4.04
CA PHE A 113 13.86 6.25 -3.46
C PHE A 113 13.55 7.04 -2.20
N PRO A 114 13.56 6.41 -1.00
CA PRO A 114 13.20 7.08 0.25
C PRO A 114 14.23 8.10 0.75
N GLY A 115 15.27 8.41 -0.04
CA GLY A 115 16.34 9.33 0.33
C GLY A 115 17.29 8.78 1.41
N ARG A 116 17.30 7.46 1.64
CA ARG A 116 18.25 6.82 2.57
C ARG A 116 19.58 6.54 1.87
N LYS A 117 20.66 6.36 2.64
CA LYS A 117 21.96 5.93 2.08
C LYS A 117 21.74 4.69 1.20
N GLY A 118 22.21 4.73 -0.05
CA GLY A 118 22.05 3.65 -1.02
C GLY A 118 20.78 3.71 -1.88
N SER A 119 19.91 4.71 -1.71
CA SER A 119 18.78 4.95 -2.63
C SER A 119 19.28 5.55 -3.95
N ALA A 120 19.77 4.70 -4.87
CA ALA A 120 20.23 5.09 -6.19
C ALA A 120 19.93 4.00 -7.23
N VAL A 121 19.87 4.37 -8.50
CA VAL A 121 19.92 3.42 -9.62
C VAL A 121 21.38 3.20 -9.97
N VAL A 122 21.88 1.99 -9.74
CA VAL A 122 23.24 1.63 -10.14
C VAL A 122 23.18 1.01 -11.52
N LEU A 123 23.81 1.67 -12.48
CA LEU A 123 24.06 1.08 -13.79
C LEU A 123 25.31 0.18 -13.70
N PRO A 124 25.30 -1.01 -14.30
CA PRO A 124 26.52 -1.81 -14.38
C PRO A 124 27.61 -1.02 -15.12
N PRO A 125 28.90 -1.25 -14.80
CA PRO A 125 30.00 -0.56 -15.47
C PRO A 125 29.84 -0.65 -16.99
N LEU A 126 29.98 0.48 -17.68
CA LEU A 126 29.77 0.56 -19.14
C LEU A 126 30.60 -0.49 -19.90
N ALA A 127 31.81 -0.81 -19.41
CA ALA A 127 32.69 -1.83 -19.97
C ALA A 127 32.18 -3.28 -19.85
N LYS A 128 31.17 -3.55 -19.01
CA LYS A 128 30.55 -4.87 -18.81
C LYS A 128 29.18 -4.98 -19.48
N TRP A 129 28.76 -3.98 -20.24
CA TRP A 129 27.54 -4.11 -21.02
C TRP A 129 27.76 -5.14 -22.12
N PRO A 130 26.77 -6.00 -22.41
CA PRO A 130 26.84 -6.87 -23.57
C PRO A 130 27.08 -6.00 -24.80
N TYR A 131 28.10 -6.36 -25.58
CA TYR A 131 28.52 -5.67 -26.80
C TYR A 131 27.44 -5.75 -27.88
N GLU A 132 26.30 -5.10 -27.71
CA GLU A 132 25.34 -4.78 -28.76
C GLU A 132 24.64 -3.46 -28.40
N ASN A 133 24.77 -2.48 -29.31
CA ASN A 133 23.99 -1.24 -29.45
C ASN A 133 23.32 -0.73 -28.16
N GLY A 134 23.91 0.30 -27.54
CA GLY A 134 23.53 0.86 -26.24
C GLY A 134 22.02 0.95 -25.96
N PHE A 135 21.64 0.80 -24.70
CA PHE A 135 20.23 0.84 -24.32
C PHE A 135 19.67 2.27 -24.29
N THR A 136 18.37 2.37 -24.53
CA THR A 136 17.56 3.53 -24.16
C THR A 136 16.47 3.03 -23.22
N PHE A 137 16.23 3.74 -22.13
CA PHE A 137 15.02 3.55 -21.33
C PHE A 137 14.36 4.90 -21.11
N THR A 138 13.03 4.89 -21.06
CA THR A 138 12.22 6.07 -20.78
C THR A 138 11.56 5.86 -19.42
N THR A 139 11.63 6.85 -18.55
CA THR A 139 10.97 6.80 -17.24
C THR A 139 10.43 8.16 -16.85
N TRP A 140 9.47 8.17 -15.93
CA TRP A 140 8.89 9.38 -15.34
C TRP A 140 9.42 9.54 -13.93
N PHE A 141 9.84 10.76 -13.57
CA PHE A 141 10.21 11.09 -12.20
C PHE A 141 9.03 11.72 -11.47
N ARG A 142 8.79 11.24 -10.24
CA ARG A 142 7.83 11.82 -9.32
C ARG A 142 8.55 12.19 -8.02
N LEU A 143 8.57 13.47 -7.68
CA LEU A 143 8.92 13.92 -6.34
C LEU A 143 7.66 13.99 -5.48
N ASP A 144 7.70 13.36 -4.31
CA ASP A 144 6.72 13.58 -3.25
C ASP A 144 7.40 14.41 -2.15
N PRO A 145 7.22 15.75 -2.09
CA PRO A 145 7.87 16.62 -1.09
C PRO A 145 7.29 16.43 0.31
N ILE A 146 8.09 16.49 1.38
CA ILE A 146 7.65 16.19 2.76
C ILE A 146 6.56 17.18 3.22
N ASN A 147 6.75 18.45 2.91
CA ASN A 147 5.79 19.52 3.21
C ASN A 147 5.45 20.30 1.94
N SER A 148 4.18 20.68 1.80
CA SER A 148 3.66 21.47 0.68
C SER A 148 4.27 22.87 0.56
N VAL A 149 4.97 23.34 1.60
CA VAL A 149 5.62 24.66 1.64
C VAL A 149 6.93 24.69 0.83
N ASN A 150 7.59 23.54 0.62
CA ASN A 150 8.93 23.49 0.02
C ASN A 150 8.97 22.98 -1.43
N ILE A 151 7.83 22.74 -2.06
CA ILE A 151 7.76 22.12 -3.40
C ILE A 151 8.56 22.91 -4.45
N GLU A 152 8.51 24.24 -4.42
CA GLU A 152 9.24 25.08 -5.38
C GLU A 152 10.76 25.08 -5.15
N ARG A 153 11.22 24.82 -3.92
CA ARG A 153 12.64 24.75 -3.58
C ARG A 153 13.26 23.40 -3.93
N GLU A 154 12.45 22.33 -3.96
CA GLU A 154 12.88 20.97 -4.30
C GLU A 154 12.78 20.69 -5.81
N LYS A 155 13.37 21.55 -6.65
CA LYS A 155 13.50 21.24 -8.09
C LYS A 155 14.56 20.14 -8.29
N PRO A 156 14.24 19.05 -8.99
CA PRO A 156 15.24 18.02 -9.29
C PRO A 156 16.27 18.58 -10.27
N TYR A 157 17.55 18.35 -9.98
CA TYR A 157 18.65 18.61 -10.88
C TYR A 157 19.05 17.29 -11.55
N LEU A 158 19.03 17.26 -12.88
CA LEU A 158 19.56 16.15 -13.65
C LEU A 158 21.02 16.45 -13.97
N TYR A 159 21.93 15.70 -13.37
CA TYR A 159 23.34 15.70 -13.73
C TYR A 159 23.52 14.63 -14.81
N TRP A 160 24.09 15.01 -15.94
CA TRP A 160 24.36 14.16 -17.10
C TRP A 160 25.86 14.10 -17.35
#